data_AF-A0A7G5DJD5-F1
#
_entry.id   AF-A0A7G5DJD5-F1
#
_cell.length_a   1.000
_cell.length_b   1.000
_cell.length_c   1.000
_cell.angle_alpha   90.00
_cell.angle_beta   90.00
_cell.angle_gamma   90.00
#
_symmetry.space_group_name_H-M   'P 1'
#
loop_
_entity.id
_entity.type
_entity.pdbx_description
1 polymer ?
#
loop_
_entity_poly.entity_id
_entity_poly.type
_entity_poly.pdbx_seq_one_letter_code
_entity_poly.pdbx_strand_id
1 'polypeptide(L)'
;MAQVTQTARCAHWDGGKGENLFISTLSNRKINLLFYFTHFSFHFPLTQVGNYMPAWKPTGNRDSLLNTRLNAGSWNGRPIYIHLTSAAGYTAINLNKRINATRTGGKNGIYLSPSYQCFSPADAFTLLFFENALYQNNASHCLVFSFNFEAEVEDNPISSGSWVREIIYRRDITFPEITILYRGANIFVDGNWE
;
A
#
# COMPACT_ATOMS: atom_id res chain seq x y z
N MET A 1 27.25 24.88 46.38
CA MET A 1 26.08 24.27 45.70
C MET A 1 26.44 22.82 45.42
N ALA A 2 25.69 21.88 45.98
CA ALA A 2 25.94 20.46 45.79
C ALA A 2 25.54 20.06 44.38
N GLN A 3 26.46 19.49 43.60
CA GLN A 3 26.14 18.85 42.32
C GLN A 3 25.50 17.50 42.62
N VAL A 4 24.27 17.32 42.16
CA VAL A 4 23.56 16.04 42.18
C VAL A 4 24.12 15.19 41.05
N THR A 5 24.98 14.22 41.38
CA THR A 5 25.40 13.18 40.45
C THR A 5 24.27 12.14 40.35
N GLN A 6 23.44 12.19 39.32
CA GLN A 6 22.56 11.08 38.99
C GLN A 6 23.31 10.09 38.09
N THR A 7 23.67 8.94 38.64
CA THR A 7 24.10 7.79 37.86
C THR A 7 22.87 7.11 37.28
N ALA A 8 22.53 7.39 36.02
CA ALA A 8 21.58 6.55 35.29
C ALA A 8 22.28 5.22 34.97
N ARG A 9 21.78 4.12 35.55
CA ARG A 9 22.21 2.78 35.14
C ARG A 9 21.50 2.43 33.84
N CYS A 10 22.27 2.36 32.75
CA CYS A 10 21.82 1.85 31.47
C CYS A 10 21.46 0.37 31.62
N ALA A 11 20.38 -0.06 30.96
CA ALA A 11 20.05 -1.48 30.84
C ALA A 11 21.23 -2.23 30.19
N HIS A 12 21.63 -3.32 30.83
CA HIS A 12 22.69 -4.23 30.41
C HIS A 12 22.15 -5.11 29.28
N TRP A 13 22.75 -5.04 28.09
CA TRP A 13 22.58 -6.05 27.04
C TRP A 13 23.95 -6.65 26.72
N ASP A 14 24.18 -7.86 27.19
CA ASP A 14 25.35 -8.67 26.85
C ASP A 14 25.16 -9.26 25.45
N GLY A 15 25.95 -8.76 24.49
CA GLY A 15 25.83 -9.14 23.09
C GLY A 15 27.00 -8.75 22.21
N GLY A 16 28.24 -8.90 22.68
CA GLY A 16 29.39 -9.17 21.82
C GLY A 16 30.01 -8.03 21.01
N LYS A 17 31.27 -7.72 21.37
CA LYS A 17 32.32 -7.00 20.59
C LYS A 17 32.20 -5.46 20.51
N GLY A 18 32.47 -4.84 21.66
CA GLY A 18 33.51 -3.82 21.82
C GLY A 18 33.40 -2.53 21.02
N GLU A 19 32.65 -1.55 21.54
CA GLU A 19 32.93 -0.13 21.32
C GLU A 19 32.62 0.64 22.61
N ASN A 20 33.61 1.33 23.17
CA ASN A 20 33.42 2.14 24.38
C ASN A 20 32.85 3.51 23.98
N LEU A 21 31.63 3.81 24.44
CA LEU A 21 31.04 5.14 24.35
C LEU A 21 31.66 6.04 25.43
N PHE A 22 32.43 7.05 25.04
CA PHE A 22 32.91 8.08 25.96
C PHE A 22 32.05 9.35 25.82
N ILE A 23 31.45 9.77 26.92
CA ILE A 23 30.72 11.04 27.03
C ILE A 23 31.64 12.04 27.74
N SER A 24 32.04 13.11 27.05
CA SER A 24 32.74 14.24 27.68
C SER A 24 31.79 15.43 27.87
N THR A 25 31.48 15.71 29.14
CA THR A 25 30.96 16.96 29.72
C THR A 25 29.63 17.56 29.21
N LEU A 26 28.69 17.74 30.15
CA LEU A 26 27.45 18.50 30.03
C LEU A 26 27.68 20.00 30.27
N SER A 27 27.24 20.86 29.35
CA SER A 27 26.92 22.26 29.68
C SER A 27 25.63 22.71 29.00
N ASN A 28 24.97 23.69 29.62
CA ASN A 28 23.53 23.73 29.77
C ASN A 28 22.69 24.23 28.58
N ARG A 29 23.20 24.26 27.35
CA ARG A 29 22.40 24.57 26.14
C ARG A 29 23.00 23.92 24.90
N LYS A 30 22.25 22.96 24.32
CA LYS A 30 22.54 22.15 23.11
C LYS A 30 23.46 20.94 23.34
N ILE A 31 22.89 19.75 23.08
CA ILE A 31 23.64 18.51 22.91
C ILE A 31 24.09 18.46 21.45
N ASN A 32 25.40 18.56 21.20
CA ASN A 32 25.98 18.22 19.90
C ASN A 32 26.53 16.79 20.02
N LEU A 33 25.84 15.83 19.41
CA LEU A 33 26.36 14.47 19.26
C LEU A 33 27.25 14.46 18.01
N LEU A 34 28.56 14.35 18.22
CA LEU A 34 29.53 14.22 17.14
C LEU A 34 29.91 12.74 17.02
N PHE A 35 29.40 12.06 16.00
CA PHE A 35 29.74 10.67 15.72
C PHE A 35 30.92 10.62 14.74
N TYR A 36 32.06 10.09 15.20
CA TYR A 36 33.18 9.75 14.32
C TYR A 36 33.02 8.31 13.86
N PHE A 37 32.47 8.10 12.67
CA PHE A 37 32.50 6.81 12.00
C PHE A 37 33.82 6.70 11.23
N THR A 38 34.74 5.85 11.67
CA THR A 38 36.05 5.71 11.01
C THR A 38 36.09 4.69 9.89
N HIS A 39 35.05 3.88 9.66
CA HIS A 39 34.96 3.00 8.49
C HIS A 39 33.52 2.83 8.03
N PHE A 40 33.22 3.36 6.84
CA PHE A 40 31.99 3.05 6.10
C PHE A 40 32.39 2.38 4.79
N SER A 41 32.23 1.06 4.72
CA SER A 41 32.56 0.29 3.52
C SER A 41 31.28 -0.19 2.85
N PHE A 42 30.97 0.37 1.69
CA PHE A 42 29.99 -0.23 0.78
C PHE A 42 30.69 -1.30 -0.06
N HIS A 43 30.27 -2.56 0.06
CA HIS A 43 30.60 -3.60 -0.90
C HIS A 43 29.48 -3.65 -1.95
N PHE A 44 29.70 -3.04 -3.11
CA PHE A 44 28.86 -3.27 -4.28
C PHE A 44 29.47 -4.40 -5.11
N PRO A 45 28.83 -5.56 -5.24
CA PRO A 45 29.25 -6.50 -6.27
C PRO A 45 28.87 -5.91 -7.63
N LEU A 46 29.89 -5.43 -8.36
CA LEU A 46 29.77 -5.16 -9.80
C LEU A 46 29.87 -6.49 -10.53
N THR A 47 28.76 -7.01 -11.04
CA THR A 47 28.79 -8.05 -12.08
C THR A 47 27.60 -7.93 -13.04
N GLN A 48 27.97 -7.63 -14.28
CA GLN A 48 27.26 -7.76 -15.56
C GLN A 48 26.00 -6.93 -15.84
N VAL A 49 26.20 -5.99 -16.76
CA VAL A 49 25.17 -5.39 -17.62
C VAL A 49 24.65 -6.48 -18.56
N GLY A 50 23.74 -7.30 -18.05
CA GLY A 50 22.76 -8.01 -18.87
C GLY A 50 21.47 -7.20 -18.86
N ASN A 51 20.72 -7.20 -19.96
CA ASN A 51 19.39 -6.61 -20.02
C ASN A 51 18.50 -7.22 -18.92
N TYR A 52 18.43 -6.58 -17.75
CA TYR A 52 17.49 -6.93 -16.70
C TYR A 52 16.11 -6.39 -17.10
N MET A 53 15.46 -7.11 -18.00
CA MET A 53 14.01 -7.30 -17.85
C MET A 53 13.85 -7.99 -16.48
N PRO A 54 13.13 -7.41 -15.51
CA PRO A 54 12.90 -8.11 -14.26
C PRO A 54 12.27 -9.46 -14.57
N ALA A 55 12.91 -10.53 -14.09
CA ALA A 55 12.47 -11.89 -14.27
C ALA A 55 11.01 -12.01 -13.82
N TRP A 56 10.14 -12.45 -14.73
CA TRP A 56 8.77 -12.82 -14.43
C TRP A 56 8.77 -13.89 -13.33
N LYS A 57 8.28 -13.55 -12.14
CA LYS A 57 8.14 -14.49 -11.01
C LYS A 57 6.69 -14.93 -10.88
N PRO A 58 6.37 -16.23 -11.02
CA PRO A 58 5.03 -16.74 -10.75
C PRO A 58 4.83 -16.87 -9.24
N THR A 59 4.27 -15.83 -8.60
CA THR A 59 3.62 -15.90 -7.27
C THR A 59 2.09 -15.74 -7.38
N GLY A 60 1.52 -15.98 -8.57
CA GLY A 60 0.09 -15.77 -8.80
C GLY A 60 -0.36 -14.31 -8.62
N ASN A 61 0.52 -13.35 -8.95
CA ASN A 61 0.31 -11.90 -8.78
C ASN A 61 0.17 -11.40 -7.33
N ARG A 62 0.71 -12.11 -6.32
CA ARG A 62 0.70 -11.61 -4.94
C ARG A 62 2.03 -10.93 -4.58
N ASP A 63 1.95 -9.68 -4.14
CA ASP A 63 2.94 -9.12 -3.24
C ASP A 63 2.97 -9.95 -1.95
N SER A 64 4.15 -10.42 -1.53
CA SER A 64 4.28 -11.27 -0.34
C SER A 64 3.89 -10.55 0.96
N LEU A 65 3.80 -9.21 0.92
CA LEU A 65 3.42 -8.34 2.03
C LEU A 65 2.08 -7.64 1.77
N LEU A 66 1.22 -8.17 0.89
CA LEU A 66 -0.05 -7.55 0.52
C LEU A 66 -0.90 -7.17 1.74
N ASN A 67 -1.07 -8.09 2.70
CA ASN A 67 -1.85 -7.83 3.92
C ASN A 67 -1.26 -6.68 4.75
N THR A 68 0.06 -6.68 4.94
CA THR A 68 0.77 -5.60 5.66
C THR A 68 0.55 -4.24 4.98
N ARG A 69 0.58 -4.21 3.65
CA ARG A 69 0.39 -2.98 2.86
C ARG A 69 -1.05 -2.47 2.92
N LEU A 70 -2.02 -3.37 2.80
CA LEU A 70 -3.44 -3.03 2.96
C LEU A 70 -3.70 -2.44 4.35
N ASN A 71 -3.14 -3.04 5.40
CA ASN A 71 -3.24 -2.52 6.78
C ASN A 71 -2.55 -1.16 6.96
N ALA A 72 -1.40 -0.94 6.33
CA ALA A 72 -0.72 0.36 6.34
C ALA A 72 -1.46 1.43 5.50
N GLY A 73 -2.34 0.99 4.61
CA GLY A 73 -3.13 1.80 3.71
C GLY A 73 -2.35 2.56 2.63
N SER A 74 -1.03 2.41 2.58
CA SER A 74 -0.15 3.14 1.67
C SER A 74 1.03 2.32 1.15
N TRP A 75 1.52 2.71 -0.03
CA TRP A 75 2.74 2.18 -0.66
C TRP A 75 3.62 3.35 -1.08
N ASN A 76 4.87 3.39 -0.59
CA ASN A 76 5.81 4.49 -0.84
C ASN A 76 5.20 5.88 -0.56
N GLY A 77 4.45 5.99 0.55
CA GLY A 77 3.80 7.24 0.96
C GLY A 77 2.54 7.61 0.18
N ARG A 78 2.06 6.73 -0.73
CA ARG A 78 0.86 6.98 -1.55
C ARG A 78 -0.28 6.04 -1.21
N PRO A 79 -1.55 6.47 -1.32
CA PRO A 79 -2.69 5.63 -0.97
C PRO A 79 -2.79 4.38 -1.85
N ILE A 80 -3.22 3.28 -1.24
CA ILE A 80 -3.58 2.05 -1.95
C ILE A 80 -5.08 2.06 -2.25
N TYR A 81 -5.41 1.70 -3.49
CA TYR A 81 -6.76 1.60 -4.00
C TYR A 81 -7.06 0.16 -4.45
N ILE A 82 -8.33 -0.20 -4.34
CA ILE A 82 -8.87 -1.48 -4.79
C ILE A 82 -9.91 -1.19 -5.88
N HIS A 83 -9.74 -1.78 -7.05
CA HIS A 83 -10.77 -1.78 -8.09
C HIS A 83 -11.41 -3.16 -8.18
N LEU A 84 -12.68 -3.25 -7.81
CA LEU A 84 -13.48 -4.48 -7.93
C LEU A 84 -14.08 -4.58 -9.34
N THR A 85 -14.04 -5.78 -9.90
CA THR A 85 -14.50 -6.03 -11.27
C THR A 85 -15.01 -7.47 -11.46
N SER A 86 -15.66 -7.72 -12.59
CA SER A 86 -16.08 -9.07 -12.99
C SER A 86 -14.93 -9.82 -13.66
N ALA A 87 -15.06 -11.14 -13.84
CA ALA A 87 -14.11 -11.94 -14.63
C ALA A 87 -13.91 -11.40 -16.06
N ALA A 88 -15.00 -10.95 -16.70
CA ALA A 88 -14.96 -10.34 -18.03
C ALA A 88 -14.23 -8.99 -18.00
N GLY A 89 -14.53 -8.14 -17.00
CA GLY A 89 -13.84 -6.87 -16.80
C GLY A 89 -12.35 -7.04 -16.54
N TYR A 90 -11.97 -8.00 -15.70
CA TYR A 90 -10.57 -8.37 -15.45
C TYR A 90 -9.84 -8.78 -16.73
N THR A 91 -10.47 -9.64 -17.55
CA THR A 91 -9.90 -10.05 -18.85
C THR A 91 -9.69 -8.85 -19.77
N ALA A 92 -10.69 -7.96 -19.88
CA ALA A 92 -10.60 -6.75 -20.69
C ALA A 92 -9.50 -5.79 -20.20
N ILE A 93 -9.38 -5.59 -18.89
CA ILE A 93 -8.34 -4.75 -18.28
C ILE A 93 -6.94 -5.29 -18.61
N ASN A 94 -6.74 -6.61 -18.50
CA ASN A 94 -5.45 -7.23 -18.78
C ASN A 94 -5.09 -7.24 -20.26
N LEU A 95 -6.08 -7.38 -21.14
CA LEU A 95 -5.89 -7.28 -22.59
C LEU A 95 -5.46 -5.87 -22.99
N ASN A 96 -6.17 -4.85 -22.49
CA ASN A 96 -5.96 -3.46 -22.87
C ASN A 96 -4.88 -2.74 -22.03
N LYS A 97 -4.36 -3.39 -20.98
CA LYS A 97 -3.41 -2.81 -20.00
C LYS A 97 -3.89 -1.49 -19.38
N ARG A 98 -5.21 -1.36 -19.21
CA ARG A 98 -5.86 -0.17 -18.63
C ARG A 98 -7.22 -0.50 -18.02
N ILE A 99 -7.64 0.30 -17.06
CA ILE A 99 -9.00 0.35 -16.53
C ILE A 99 -9.71 1.52 -17.22
N ASN A 100 -10.85 1.26 -17.87
CA ASN A 100 -11.59 2.27 -18.62
C ASN A 100 -12.62 2.97 -17.72
N ALA A 101 -12.67 4.30 -17.78
CA ALA A 101 -13.66 5.12 -17.08
C ALA A 101 -15.05 5.08 -17.73
N THR A 102 -15.13 4.76 -19.02
CA THR A 102 -16.40 4.70 -19.73
C THR A 102 -17.05 3.34 -19.55
N ARG A 103 -18.18 3.30 -18.81
CA ARG A 103 -19.13 2.18 -18.80
C ARG A 103 -20.44 2.66 -19.42
N THR A 104 -21.01 1.87 -20.33
CA THR A 104 -22.35 2.14 -20.88
C THR A 104 -23.36 2.15 -19.73
N GLY A 105 -23.99 3.29 -19.46
CA GLY A 105 -25.07 3.45 -18.45
C GLY A 105 -24.65 3.78 -17.01
N GLY A 106 -23.39 4.12 -16.73
CA GLY A 106 -22.92 4.52 -15.39
C GLY A 106 -22.45 5.98 -15.31
N LYS A 107 -22.29 6.54 -14.09
CA LYS A 107 -21.56 7.82 -13.91
C LYS A 107 -20.16 7.69 -14.51
N ASN A 108 -19.67 8.72 -15.19
CA ASN A 108 -18.34 8.72 -15.82
C ASN A 108 -17.24 8.53 -14.76
N GLY A 109 -16.43 7.47 -14.86
CA GLY A 109 -15.30 7.28 -13.97
C GLY A 109 -15.11 5.83 -13.51
N ILE A 110 -13.98 5.62 -12.87
CA ILE A 110 -13.57 4.35 -12.28
C ILE A 110 -13.86 4.42 -10.80
N TYR A 111 -14.68 3.47 -10.34
CA TYR A 111 -14.97 3.28 -8.93
C TYR A 111 -13.81 2.53 -8.27
N LEU A 112 -13.34 3.10 -7.17
CA LEU A 112 -12.27 2.59 -6.35
C LEU A 112 -12.78 2.46 -4.91
N SER A 113 -12.25 1.48 -4.20
CA SER A 113 -12.38 1.36 -2.75
C SER A 113 -11.03 1.70 -2.11
N PRO A 114 -11.02 2.37 -0.95
CA PRO A 114 -9.80 2.52 -0.17
C PRO A 114 -9.30 1.16 0.33
N SER A 115 -8.02 1.11 0.70
CA SER A 115 -7.33 -0.09 1.20
C SER A 115 -7.97 -0.79 2.39
N TYR A 116 -8.73 -0.08 3.22
CA TYR A 116 -9.44 -0.66 4.38
C TYR A 116 -10.83 -1.21 4.02
N GLN A 117 -11.35 -0.93 2.82
CA GLN A 117 -12.61 -1.48 2.30
C GLN A 117 -12.35 -2.72 1.45
N CYS A 118 -11.78 -3.73 2.10
CA CYS A 118 -11.48 -5.06 1.56
C CYS A 118 -12.74 -5.91 1.41
N PHE A 119 -13.70 -5.47 0.59
CA PHE A 119 -14.98 -6.16 0.45
C PHE A 119 -14.84 -7.49 -0.30
N SER A 120 -15.42 -8.53 0.31
CA SER A 120 -15.70 -9.78 -0.37
C SER A 120 -16.72 -9.58 -1.52
N PRO A 121 -16.92 -10.58 -2.39
CA PRO A 121 -17.96 -10.51 -3.40
C PRO A 121 -19.37 -10.25 -2.84
N ALA A 122 -19.73 -10.87 -1.70
CA ALA A 122 -21.03 -10.67 -1.08
C ALA A 122 -21.15 -9.29 -0.44
N ASP A 123 -20.12 -8.85 0.31
CA ASP A 123 -20.08 -7.51 0.90
C ASP A 123 -20.20 -6.43 -0.17
N ALA A 124 -19.47 -6.56 -1.28
CA ALA A 124 -19.54 -5.60 -2.38
C ALA A 124 -20.94 -5.58 -3.03
N PHE A 125 -21.59 -6.74 -3.18
CA PHE A 125 -22.94 -6.81 -3.70
C PHE A 125 -23.94 -6.06 -2.83
N THR A 126 -23.88 -6.25 -1.52
CA THR A 126 -24.78 -5.59 -0.57
C THR A 126 -24.42 -4.10 -0.39
N LEU A 127 -23.15 -3.80 -0.14
CA LEU A 127 -22.69 -2.47 0.32
C LEU A 127 -22.39 -1.48 -0.82
N LEU A 128 -21.89 -1.96 -1.97
CA LEU A 128 -21.56 -1.08 -3.10
C LEU A 128 -22.61 -1.11 -4.20
N PHE A 129 -23.19 -2.28 -4.46
CA PHE A 129 -24.15 -2.47 -5.55
C PHE A 129 -25.61 -2.47 -5.09
N PHE A 130 -25.86 -2.28 -3.79
CA PHE A 130 -27.21 -2.23 -3.19
C PHE A 130 -28.10 -3.38 -3.65
N GLU A 131 -27.52 -4.59 -3.72
CA GLU A 131 -28.19 -5.83 -4.10
C GLU A 131 -28.81 -5.81 -5.52
N ASN A 132 -28.34 -4.90 -6.39
CA ASN A 132 -28.80 -4.87 -7.76
C ASN A 132 -28.28 -6.08 -8.54
N ALA A 133 -29.19 -6.98 -8.93
CA ALA A 133 -28.89 -8.23 -9.62
C ALA A 133 -28.01 -8.09 -10.88
N LEU A 134 -28.02 -6.94 -11.56
CA LEU A 134 -27.13 -6.66 -12.70
C LEU A 134 -25.64 -6.71 -12.32
N TYR A 135 -25.31 -6.54 -11.05
CA TYR A 135 -23.96 -6.41 -10.53
C TYR A 135 -23.53 -7.55 -9.60
N GLN A 136 -24.32 -8.63 -9.52
CA GLN A 136 -24.05 -9.76 -8.62
C GLN A 136 -22.64 -10.35 -8.76
N ASN A 137 -22.07 -10.32 -9.98
CA ASN A 137 -20.75 -10.89 -10.27
C ASN A 137 -19.65 -9.82 -10.48
N ASN A 138 -19.95 -8.55 -10.21
CA ASN A 138 -19.05 -7.42 -10.47
C ASN A 138 -17.92 -7.23 -9.47
N ALA A 139 -17.85 -8.07 -8.43
CA ALA A 139 -16.74 -8.12 -7.46
C ALA A 139 -16.06 -9.48 -7.38
N SER A 140 -16.19 -10.32 -8.43
CA SER A 140 -15.53 -11.63 -8.49
C SER A 140 -14.01 -11.55 -8.66
N HIS A 141 -13.49 -10.41 -9.13
CA HIS A 141 -12.07 -10.13 -9.34
C HIS A 141 -11.71 -8.76 -8.77
N CYS A 142 -10.44 -8.54 -8.48
CA CYS A 142 -9.95 -7.24 -8.04
C CYS A 142 -8.55 -6.91 -8.56
N LEU A 143 -8.25 -5.60 -8.59
CA LEU A 143 -6.92 -5.05 -8.75
C LEU A 143 -6.61 -4.21 -7.51
N VAL A 144 -5.48 -4.45 -6.87
CA VAL A 144 -4.96 -3.61 -5.78
C VAL A 144 -3.72 -2.89 -6.30
N PHE A 145 -3.71 -1.56 -6.19
CA PHE A 145 -2.65 -0.76 -6.76
C PHE A 145 -2.47 0.56 -6.01
N SER A 146 -1.33 1.22 -6.25
CA SER A 146 -1.10 2.61 -5.87
C SER A 146 -0.78 3.41 -7.13
N PHE A 147 -1.20 4.67 -7.19
CA PHE A 147 -0.77 5.57 -8.27
C PHE A 147 0.73 5.87 -8.18
N ASN A 148 1.36 6.05 -9.34
CA ASN A 148 2.75 6.48 -9.48
C ASN A 148 2.90 8.01 -9.42
N PHE A 149 1.81 8.72 -9.15
CA PHE A 149 1.71 10.15 -8.95
C PHE A 149 0.61 10.46 -7.91
N GLU A 150 0.47 11.73 -7.53
CA GLU A 150 -0.61 12.19 -6.66
C GLU A 150 -1.90 12.32 -7.47
N ALA A 151 -2.81 11.36 -7.31
CA ALA A 151 -4.06 11.33 -8.07
C ALA A 151 -5.15 12.15 -7.37
N GLU A 152 -5.76 13.06 -8.12
CA GLU A 152 -6.99 13.73 -7.70
C GLU A 152 -8.17 12.75 -7.87
N VAL A 153 -8.81 12.43 -6.75
CA VAL A 153 -9.97 11.53 -6.68
C VAL A 153 -11.12 12.24 -5.97
N GLU A 154 -12.34 11.97 -6.41
CA GLU A 154 -13.52 12.34 -5.65
C GLU A 154 -13.75 11.29 -4.58
N ASP A 155 -13.90 11.67 -3.32
CA ASP A 155 -14.08 10.75 -2.20
C ASP A 155 -15.24 11.21 -1.32
N ASN A 156 -16.36 10.50 -1.43
CA ASN A 156 -17.60 10.80 -0.71
C ASN A 156 -18.15 9.54 -0.04
N PRO A 157 -18.95 9.65 1.03
CA PRO A 157 -19.78 8.52 1.47
C PRO A 157 -20.71 8.05 0.33
N ILE A 158 -20.90 6.74 0.20
CA ILE A 158 -21.79 6.17 -0.84
C ILE A 158 -23.27 6.58 -0.64
N SER A 159 -23.64 6.87 0.61
CA SER A 159 -24.93 7.44 1.00
C SER A 159 -24.78 8.23 2.30
N SER A 160 -25.77 9.07 2.63
CA SER A 160 -25.74 9.91 3.83
C SER A 160 -25.56 9.06 5.10
N GLY A 161 -24.48 9.33 5.85
CA GLY A 161 -24.15 8.61 7.09
C GLY A 161 -23.47 7.24 6.88
N SER A 162 -23.20 6.83 5.64
CA SER A 162 -22.50 5.58 5.37
C SER A 162 -21.01 5.69 5.68
N TRP A 163 -20.46 4.64 6.29
CA TRP A 163 -19.01 4.46 6.44
C TRP A 163 -18.35 3.98 5.13
N VAL A 164 -19.15 3.46 4.20
CA VAL A 164 -18.70 3.00 2.88
C VAL A 164 -18.38 4.21 2.00
N ARG A 165 -17.22 4.19 1.34
CA ARG A 165 -16.71 5.32 0.56
C ARG A 165 -16.88 5.04 -0.94
N GLU A 166 -17.43 6.00 -1.67
CA GLU A 166 -17.47 6.07 -3.12
C GLU A 166 -16.27 6.92 -3.57
N ILE A 167 -15.16 6.25 -3.95
CA ILE A 167 -14.01 6.93 -4.55
C ILE A 167 -14.12 6.84 -6.07
N ILE A 168 -14.11 7.98 -6.77
CA ILE A 168 -14.23 8.05 -8.22
C ILE A 168 -13.00 8.73 -8.81
N TYR A 169 -12.33 8.04 -9.73
CA TYR A 169 -11.31 8.61 -10.60
C TYR A 169 -11.87 8.81 -12.01
N ARG A 170 -11.88 10.05 -12.51
CA ARG A 170 -12.65 10.43 -13.72
C ARG A 170 -12.02 10.06 -15.06
N ARG A 171 -10.77 9.60 -15.05
CA ARG A 171 -9.99 9.25 -16.26
C ARG A 171 -9.72 7.75 -16.33
N ASP A 172 -9.33 7.28 -17.51
CA ASP A 172 -8.76 5.94 -17.64
C ASP A 172 -7.50 5.83 -16.76
N ILE A 173 -7.26 4.63 -16.21
CA ILE A 173 -6.03 4.30 -15.48
C ILE A 173 -5.23 3.34 -16.34
N THR A 174 -4.08 3.79 -16.81
CA THR A 174 -3.16 2.93 -17.57
C THR A 174 -2.18 2.22 -16.64
N PHE A 175 -1.70 1.03 -17.01
CA PHE A 175 -0.76 0.31 -16.15
C PHE A 175 0.56 1.05 -15.86
N PRO A 176 1.15 1.85 -16.76
CA PRO A 176 2.33 2.66 -16.44
C PRO A 176 2.10 3.70 -15.33
N GLU A 177 0.86 4.15 -15.14
CA GLU A 177 0.47 5.15 -14.14
C GLU A 177 0.32 4.56 -12.73
N ILE A 178 0.37 3.23 -12.58
CA ILE A 178 0.12 2.56 -11.31
C ILE A 178 1.19 1.50 -11.00
N THR A 179 1.42 1.28 -9.71
CA THR A 179 2.11 0.09 -9.22
C THR A 179 1.06 -0.92 -8.81
N ILE A 180 0.96 -2.03 -9.54
CA ILE A 180 0.04 -3.14 -9.22
C ILE A 180 0.65 -3.98 -8.09
N LEU A 181 -0.06 -4.05 -6.97
CA LEU A 181 0.29 -4.87 -5.80
C LEU A 181 -0.39 -6.25 -5.84
N TYR A 182 -1.59 -6.29 -6.40
CA TYR A 182 -2.33 -7.53 -6.63
C TYR A 182 -3.26 -7.39 -7.84
N ARG A 183 -3.47 -8.49 -8.57
CA ARG A 183 -4.59 -8.62 -9.51
C ARG A 183 -4.99 -10.07 -9.70
N GLY A 184 -6.28 -10.36 -9.69
CA GLY A 184 -6.79 -11.72 -9.87
C GLY A 184 -8.21 -11.89 -9.37
N ALA A 185 -8.58 -13.13 -9.05
CA ALA A 185 -9.81 -13.44 -8.36
C ALA A 185 -9.88 -12.66 -7.03
N ASN A 186 -11.08 -12.26 -6.61
CA ASN A 186 -11.23 -11.55 -5.35
C ASN A 186 -10.78 -12.46 -4.19
N ILE A 187 -9.78 -11.99 -3.44
CA ILE A 187 -9.16 -12.72 -2.32
C ILE A 187 -9.78 -12.37 -0.97
N PHE A 188 -10.66 -11.37 -0.93
CA PHE A 188 -11.32 -10.95 0.28
C PHE A 188 -12.47 -11.91 0.58
N VAL A 189 -12.48 -12.44 1.79
CA VAL A 189 -13.44 -13.44 2.25
C VAL A 189 -14.58 -12.76 2.98
N ASP A 190 -15.78 -13.34 2.89
CA ASP A 190 -16.93 -12.89 3.66
C ASP A 190 -16.61 -13.02 5.17
N GLY A 191 -16.81 -11.94 5.93
CA GLY A 191 -16.95 -12.01 7.38
C GLY A 191 -15.70 -12.31 8.22
N ASN A 192 -14.70 -11.43 8.21
CA ASN A 192 -13.78 -11.27 9.34
C ASN A 192 -13.65 -9.78 9.71
N TRP A 193 -14.76 -9.18 10.14
CA TRP A 193 -14.83 -7.80 10.65
C TRP A 193 -14.91 -7.75 12.18
N GLU A 194 -14.32 -8.73 12.87
CA GLU A 194 -14.16 -8.71 14.33
C GLU A 194 -12.90 -7.93 14.76
#